data_AF-A0A943S7N6-F1
#
_entry.id   AF-A0A943S7N6-F1
#
_cell.length_a   1.000
_cell.length_b   1.000
_cell.length_c   1.000
_cell.angle_alpha   90.00
_cell.angle_beta   90.00
_cell.angle_gamma   90.00
#
_symmetry.space_group_name_H-M   'P 1'
#
loop_
_entity.id
_entity.type
_entity.pdbx_description
1 polymer ?
#
loop_
_entity_poly.entity_id
_entity_poly.type
_entity_poly.pdbx_seq_one_letter_code
_entity_poly.pdbx_strand_id
1 'polypeptide(L)'
;MTEALIFFTGALWRRLYGGGFGKLGDMSRFWKYIMLIGIVLSMYFFKGILDWQNWRMYAVIVCFMIFFAISHGAWFVYWDNSDSAEGRKPVIDKILWALVGVDKSRTFWGNALGMCIRYTLTSIGVALFIPNWWFMLAGVIVALCYVPAGFKQDTRIGELLAGGCVFTFLWWCL
;
A
#
# COMPACT_ATOMS: atom_id res chain seq x y z
N MET A 1 -20.88 -5.70 -7.80
CA MET A 1 -20.95 -6.26 -6.42
C MET A 1 -19.57 -6.72 -5.96
N THR A 2 -18.80 -7.37 -6.83
CA THR A 2 -17.45 -7.86 -6.53
C THR A 2 -16.44 -6.74 -6.22
N GLU A 3 -16.43 -5.60 -6.94
CA GLU A 3 -15.44 -4.55 -6.65
C GLU A 3 -15.64 -3.86 -5.31
N ALA A 4 -16.90 -3.64 -4.91
CA ALA A 4 -17.21 -3.07 -3.60
C ALA A 4 -16.73 -3.99 -2.48
N LEU A 5 -16.96 -5.30 -2.62
CA LEU A 5 -16.47 -6.29 -1.66
C LEU A 5 -14.94 -6.26 -1.57
N ILE A 6 -14.23 -6.28 -2.71
CA ILE A 6 -12.76 -6.18 -2.75
C ILE A 6 -12.26 -4.90 -2.10
N PHE A 7 -12.92 -3.77 -2.37
CA PHE A 7 -12.58 -2.49 -1.76
C PHE A 7 -12.71 -2.55 -0.23
N PHE A 8 -13.83 -3.03 0.29
CA PHE A 8 -14.04 -3.15 1.73
C PHE A 8 -13.07 -4.16 2.36
N THR A 9 -12.79 -5.28 1.70
CA THR A 9 -11.78 -6.24 2.14
C THR A 9 -10.41 -5.57 2.25
N GLY A 10 -9.99 -4.81 1.25
CA GLY A 10 -8.72 -4.08 1.27
C GLY A 10 -8.66 -2.99 2.35
N ALA A 11 -9.76 -2.25 2.53
CA ALA A 11 -9.87 -1.22 3.56
C ALA A 11 -9.73 -1.82 4.96
N LEU A 12 -10.49 -2.88 5.25
CA LEU A 12 -10.43 -3.60 6.53
C LEU A 12 -9.07 -4.28 6.71
N TRP A 13 -8.51 -4.86 5.64
CA TRP A 13 -7.18 -5.48 5.66
C TRP A 13 -6.12 -4.49 6.12
N ARG A 14 -6.09 -3.29 5.56
CA ARG A 14 -5.11 -2.26 5.94
C ARG A 14 -5.20 -1.90 7.42
N ARG A 15 -6.42 -1.74 7.93
CA ARG A 15 -6.67 -1.45 9.35
C ARG A 15 -6.28 -2.62 10.25
N LEU A 16 -6.58 -3.86 9.87
CA LEU A 16 -6.18 -5.07 10.58
C LEU A 16 -4.66 -5.21 10.63
N TYR A 17 -4.02 -5.00 9.49
CA TYR A 17 -2.57 -5.11 9.37
C TYR A 17 -1.86 -4.12 10.31
N GLY A 18 -2.42 -2.90 10.47
CA GLY A 18 -1.95 -1.88 11.40
C GLY A 18 -2.41 -1.95 12.84
N GLY A 19 -3.10 -3.03 13.23
CA GLY A 19 -3.50 -3.22 14.63
C GLY A 19 -4.82 -2.55 15.03
N GLY A 20 -5.55 -1.94 14.09
CA GLY A 20 -6.75 -1.14 14.35
C GLY A 20 -8.02 -1.92 14.78
N PHE A 21 -7.90 -3.17 15.22
CA PHE A 21 -8.98 -4.06 15.66
C PHE A 21 -8.73 -4.70 17.04
N GLY A 22 -8.03 -4.02 17.94
CA GLY A 22 -7.73 -4.54 19.28
C GLY A 22 -7.06 -5.92 19.22
N LYS A 23 -7.60 -6.92 19.95
CA LYS A 23 -7.03 -8.28 19.99
C LYS A 23 -6.86 -8.95 18.62
N LEU A 24 -7.74 -8.67 17.65
CA LEU A 24 -7.59 -9.18 16.28
C LEU A 24 -6.48 -8.45 15.52
N GLY A 25 -6.30 -7.16 15.80
CA GLY A 25 -5.18 -6.36 15.30
C GLY A 25 -3.82 -6.79 15.86
N ASP A 26 -3.80 -7.30 17.10
CA ASP A 26 -2.58 -7.79 17.78
C ASP A 26 -2.14 -9.18 17.32
N MET A 27 -2.92 -9.82 16.45
CA MET A 27 -2.58 -11.10 15.85
C MET A 27 -1.22 -11.06 15.15
N SER A 28 -0.48 -12.17 15.24
CA SER A 28 0.86 -12.28 14.66
C SER A 28 0.85 -12.01 13.15
N ARG A 29 1.97 -11.45 12.65
CA ARG A 29 2.14 -11.19 11.21
C ARG A 29 1.98 -12.46 10.36
N PHE A 30 2.34 -13.62 10.90
CA PHE A 30 2.19 -14.91 10.24
C PHE A 30 0.72 -15.16 9.83
N TRP A 31 -0.22 -15.08 10.77
CA TRP A 31 -1.63 -15.31 10.50
C TRP A 31 -2.23 -14.25 9.57
N LYS A 32 -1.81 -12.99 9.73
CA LYS A 32 -2.17 -11.93 8.79
C LYS A 32 -1.78 -12.35 7.37
N TYR A 33 -0.53 -12.74 7.13
CA TYR A 33 -0.11 -13.12 5.79
C TYR A 33 -0.83 -14.34 5.22
N ILE A 34 -1.18 -15.34 6.05
CA ILE A 34 -2.04 -16.45 5.61
C ILE A 34 -3.39 -15.94 5.09
N MET A 35 -4.02 -15.00 5.81
CA MET A 35 -5.27 -14.39 5.35
C MET A 35 -5.07 -13.61 4.04
N LEU A 36 -3.96 -12.88 3.89
CA LEU A 36 -3.65 -12.15 2.66
C LEU A 36 -3.52 -13.09 1.46
N ILE A 37 -2.82 -14.22 1.63
CA ILE A 37 -2.71 -15.27 0.61
C ILE A 37 -4.11 -15.76 0.23
N GLY A 38 -4.96 -16.06 1.21
CA GLY A 38 -6.34 -16.48 0.98
C GLY A 38 -7.14 -15.45 0.17
N ILE A 39 -7.05 -14.16 0.54
CA ILE A 39 -7.76 -13.10 -0.18
C ILE A 39 -7.29 -13.00 -1.63
N VAL A 40 -5.98 -13.00 -1.89
CA VAL A 40 -5.46 -12.92 -3.27
C VAL A 40 -5.84 -14.16 -4.08
N LEU A 41 -5.73 -15.38 -3.51
CA LEU A 41 -6.18 -16.60 -4.19
C LEU A 41 -7.69 -16.57 -4.50
N SER A 42 -8.51 -16.04 -3.61
CA SER A 42 -9.93 -15.83 -3.89
C SER A 42 -10.13 -14.87 -5.07
N MET A 43 -9.31 -13.82 -5.21
CA MET A 43 -9.37 -12.92 -6.38
C MET A 43 -9.09 -13.67 -7.68
N TYR A 44 -8.03 -14.49 -7.73
CA TYR A 44 -7.72 -15.34 -8.89
C TYR A 44 -8.87 -16.32 -9.20
N PHE A 45 -9.45 -16.94 -8.18
CA PHE A 45 -10.59 -17.86 -8.33
C PHE A 45 -11.81 -17.16 -8.94
N PHE A 46 -12.22 -16.02 -8.40
CA PHE A 46 -13.39 -15.27 -8.91
C PHE A 46 -13.17 -14.67 -10.30
N LYS A 47 -11.92 -14.46 -10.72
CA LYS A 47 -11.56 -14.05 -12.08
C LYS A 47 -11.49 -15.22 -13.07
N GLY A 48 -11.57 -16.47 -12.61
CA GLY A 48 -11.44 -17.65 -13.46
C GLY A 48 -10.02 -17.86 -14.02
N ILE A 49 -9.01 -17.28 -13.39
CA ILE A 49 -7.59 -17.33 -13.81
C ILE A 49 -6.69 -18.05 -12.80
N LEU A 50 -7.29 -18.72 -11.82
CA LEU A 50 -6.55 -19.51 -10.82
C LEU A 50 -5.85 -20.69 -11.50
N ASP A 51 -4.52 -20.67 -11.49
CA ASP A 51 -3.68 -21.73 -12.05
C ASP A 51 -2.56 -22.09 -11.09
N TRP A 52 -2.64 -23.30 -10.53
CA TRP A 52 -1.65 -23.84 -9.58
C TRP A 52 -0.30 -24.17 -10.21
N GLN A 53 -0.21 -24.24 -11.53
CA GLN A 53 1.06 -24.46 -12.24
C GLN A 53 1.75 -23.15 -12.61
N ASN A 54 1.03 -22.02 -12.55
CA ASN A 54 1.57 -20.72 -12.91
C ASN A 54 2.39 -20.10 -11.76
N TRP A 55 3.72 -20.22 -11.87
CA TRP A 55 4.64 -19.65 -10.88
C TRP A 55 4.47 -18.13 -10.68
N ARG A 56 3.99 -17.39 -11.69
CA ARG A 56 3.79 -15.92 -11.61
C ARG A 56 2.70 -15.56 -10.61
N MET A 57 1.67 -16.39 -10.43
CA MET A 57 0.63 -16.18 -9.43
C MET A 57 1.23 -16.11 -8.02
N TYR A 58 2.11 -17.07 -7.69
CA TYR A 58 2.79 -17.08 -6.39
C TYR A 58 3.74 -15.88 -6.24
N ALA A 59 4.43 -15.48 -7.30
CA ALA A 59 5.27 -14.29 -7.29
C ALA A 59 4.46 -13.01 -7.00
N VAL A 60 3.29 -12.86 -7.63
CA VAL A 60 2.36 -11.75 -7.33
C VAL A 60 1.96 -11.73 -5.86
N ILE A 61 1.60 -12.89 -5.29
CA ILE A 61 1.21 -13.01 -3.87
C ILE A 61 2.36 -12.58 -2.96
N VAL A 62 3.57 -13.12 -3.17
CA VAL A 62 4.75 -12.80 -2.36
C VAL A 62 5.13 -11.32 -2.49
N CYS A 63 5.14 -10.77 -3.70
CA CYS A 63 5.42 -9.36 -3.91
C CYS A 63 4.35 -8.45 -3.26
N PHE A 64 3.08 -8.86 -3.28
CA PHE A 64 2.01 -8.10 -2.63
C PHE A 64 2.12 -8.15 -1.10
N MET A 65 2.55 -9.29 -0.53
CA MET A 65 2.91 -9.38 0.89
C MET A 65 4.05 -8.41 1.24
N ILE A 66 5.12 -8.39 0.43
CA ILE A 66 6.26 -7.47 0.62
C ILE A 66 5.81 -6.01 0.52
N PHE A 67 4.90 -5.70 -0.41
CA PHE A 67 4.30 -4.37 -0.54
C PHE A 67 3.67 -3.90 0.78
N PHE A 68 2.86 -4.74 1.43
CA PHE A 68 2.30 -4.39 2.75
C PHE A 68 3.34 -4.41 3.87
N ALA A 69 4.29 -5.34 3.85
CA ALA A 69 5.36 -5.44 4.84
C ALA A 69 6.19 -4.16 4.94
N ILE A 70 6.61 -3.64 3.78
CA ILE A 70 7.56 -2.54 3.67
C ILE A 70 6.85 -1.20 3.70
N SER A 71 5.65 -1.09 3.14
CA SER A 71 4.98 0.21 2.93
C SER A 71 4.14 0.66 4.11
N HIS A 72 3.75 -0.24 5.01
CA HIS A 72 2.87 0.04 6.16
C HIS A 72 3.57 0.68 7.38
N GLY A 73 4.64 1.47 7.20
CA GLY A 73 5.24 2.18 8.34
C GLY A 73 4.47 3.45 8.70
N ALA A 74 4.59 3.89 9.95
CA ALA A 74 4.12 5.18 10.42
C ALA A 74 4.88 6.29 9.68
N TRP A 75 4.35 6.72 8.55
CA TRP A 75 4.80 7.89 7.84
C TRP A 75 3.57 8.62 7.34
N PHE A 76 3.41 9.84 7.83
CA PHE A 76 2.24 10.64 7.59
C PHE A 76 2.65 11.93 6.90
N VAL A 77 1.77 12.42 6.04
CA VAL A 77 1.95 13.71 5.37
C VAL A 77 1.21 14.73 6.22
N TYR A 78 1.88 15.37 7.17
CA TYR A 78 1.26 16.44 7.95
C TYR A 78 1.32 17.77 7.20
N TRP A 79 0.29 18.61 7.35
CA TRP A 79 0.17 19.90 6.68
C TRP A 79 0.88 21.05 7.43
N ASP A 80 1.41 20.78 8.61
CA ASP A 80 2.19 21.75 9.38
C ASP A 80 3.65 21.79 8.89
N ASN A 81 4.29 22.96 9.04
CA ASN A 81 5.71 23.14 8.74
C ASN A 81 6.63 22.48 9.79
N SER A 82 6.11 21.51 10.56
CA SER A 82 6.94 20.74 11.46
C SER A 82 7.90 19.89 10.62
N ASP A 83 9.12 19.70 11.13
CA ASP A 83 10.22 18.97 10.47
C ASP A 83 9.94 17.45 10.50
N SER A 84 8.74 17.05 10.07
CA SER A 84 8.07 15.76 10.28
C SER A 84 8.55 14.69 9.30
N ALA A 85 9.86 14.57 9.10
CA ALA A 85 10.45 13.43 8.41
C ALA A 85 10.40 12.11 9.22
N GLU A 86 9.64 12.10 10.33
CA GLU A 86 9.52 10.95 11.23
C GLU A 86 9.03 9.69 10.49
N GLY A 87 9.75 8.59 10.69
CA GLY A 87 9.42 7.28 10.12
C GLY A 87 9.76 7.10 8.64
N ARG A 88 10.39 8.08 7.98
CA ARG A 88 10.89 7.95 6.61
C ARG A 88 12.17 7.11 6.56
N LYS A 89 12.25 6.21 5.57
CA LYS A 89 13.43 5.34 5.40
C LYS A 89 14.57 6.13 4.73
N PRO A 90 15.85 5.93 5.13
CA PRO A 90 16.99 6.65 4.56
C PRO A 90 17.12 6.53 3.03
N VAL A 91 16.72 5.39 2.46
CA VAL A 91 16.72 5.20 1.00
C VAL A 91 15.74 6.14 0.31
N ILE A 92 14.57 6.39 0.92
CA ILE A 92 13.56 7.29 0.36
C ILE A 92 14.02 8.73 0.46
N ASP A 93 14.67 9.12 1.56
CA ASP A 93 15.29 10.44 1.70
C ASP A 93 16.33 10.72 0.62
N LYS A 94 17.24 9.77 0.36
CA LYS A 94 18.24 9.93 -0.71
C LYS A 94 17.60 10.18 -2.08
N ILE A 95 16.54 9.44 -2.41
CA ILE A 95 15.81 9.62 -3.67
C ILE A 95 15.12 10.99 -3.70
N LEU A 96 14.44 11.37 -2.62
CA LEU A 96 13.78 12.68 -2.53
C LEU A 96 14.76 13.84 -2.62
N TRP A 97 15.89 13.76 -1.93
CA TRP A 97 16.93 14.80 -1.99
C TRP A 97 17.47 14.95 -3.40
N ALA A 98 17.64 13.84 -4.14
CA ALA A 98 18.04 13.89 -5.54
C ALA A 98 16.98 14.52 -6.45
N LEU A 99 15.68 14.32 -6.17
CA LEU A 99 14.59 14.81 -7.02
C LEU A 99 14.20 16.27 -6.76
N VAL A 100 14.14 16.69 -5.49
CA VAL A 100 13.60 18.01 -5.11
C VAL A 100 14.54 18.84 -4.24
N GLY A 101 15.69 18.30 -3.84
CA GLY A 101 16.61 18.93 -2.90
C GLY A 101 16.25 18.69 -1.43
N VAL A 102 17.24 18.86 -0.55
CA VAL A 102 17.10 18.59 0.90
C VAL A 102 16.01 19.47 1.52
N ASP A 103 16.03 20.77 1.22
CA ASP A 103 15.11 21.75 1.83
C ASP A 103 13.65 21.46 1.46
N LYS A 104 13.38 21.11 0.19
CA LYS A 104 12.01 20.81 -0.27
C LYS A 104 11.52 19.42 0.14
N SER A 105 12.43 18.50 0.45
CA SER A 105 12.08 17.12 0.85
C SER A 105 11.32 17.01 2.17
N ARG A 106 11.35 18.07 2.98
CA ARG A 106 10.69 18.13 4.29
C ARG A 106 9.37 18.89 4.25
N THR A 107 9.03 19.49 3.11
CA THR A 107 7.73 20.13 2.90
C THR A 107 6.62 19.08 2.79
N PHE A 108 5.36 19.53 2.92
CA PHE A 108 4.17 18.73 2.62
C PHE A 108 4.28 17.96 1.29
N TRP A 109 4.63 18.67 0.21
CA TRP A 109 4.78 18.08 -1.12
C TRP A 109 5.95 17.10 -1.20
N GLY A 110 7.05 17.36 -0.50
CA GLY A 110 8.17 16.43 -0.37
C GLY A 110 7.78 15.14 0.35
N ASN A 111 7.00 15.25 1.44
CA ASN A 111 6.44 14.11 2.17
C ASN A 111 5.46 13.30 1.30
N ALA A 112 4.57 13.98 0.57
CA ALA A 112 3.62 13.33 -0.34
C ALA A 112 4.34 12.61 -1.50
N LEU A 113 5.31 13.26 -2.13
CA LEU A 113 6.15 12.65 -3.17
C LEU A 113 6.91 11.44 -2.62
N GLY A 114 7.42 11.56 -1.41
CA GLY A 114 8.11 10.47 -0.74
C GLY A 114 7.22 9.26 -0.57
N MET A 115 5.99 9.49 -0.11
CA MET A 115 5.00 8.43 0.06
C MET A 115 4.74 7.76 -1.28
N CYS A 116 4.54 8.54 -2.35
CA CYS A 116 4.42 8.00 -3.69
C CYS A 116 5.62 7.09 -4.05
N ILE A 117 6.86 7.55 -3.85
CA ILE A 117 8.09 6.79 -4.16
C ILE A 117 8.12 5.47 -3.37
N ARG A 118 7.88 5.51 -2.06
CA ARG A 118 7.95 4.32 -1.21
C ARG A 118 7.00 3.22 -1.68
N TYR A 119 5.76 3.59 -1.98
CA TYR A 119 4.73 2.63 -2.39
C TYR A 119 4.87 2.22 -3.86
N THR A 120 5.39 3.09 -4.72
CA THR A 120 5.73 2.71 -6.11
C THR A 120 6.90 1.73 -6.15
N LEU A 121 7.97 1.96 -5.38
CA LEU A 121 9.13 1.04 -5.36
C LEU A 121 8.73 -0.38 -4.95
N THR A 122 7.81 -0.51 -4.00
CA THR A 122 7.33 -1.81 -3.53
C THR A 122 6.26 -2.42 -4.44
N SER A 123 5.55 -1.62 -5.25
CA SER A 123 4.55 -2.13 -6.20
C SER A 123 5.16 -2.63 -7.51
N ILE A 124 6.38 -2.19 -7.88
CA ILE A 124 7.10 -2.68 -9.07
C ILE A 124 7.19 -4.22 -9.06
N GLY A 125 7.50 -4.83 -7.92
CA GLY A 125 7.56 -6.29 -7.81
C GLY A 125 6.26 -6.97 -8.23
N VAL A 126 5.11 -6.45 -7.81
CA VAL A 126 3.79 -6.96 -8.20
C VAL A 126 3.53 -6.72 -9.68
N ALA A 127 3.85 -5.52 -10.17
CA ALA A 127 3.63 -5.12 -11.56
C ALA A 127 4.42 -5.97 -12.57
N LEU A 128 5.60 -6.49 -12.19
CA LEU A 128 6.43 -7.35 -13.05
C LEU A 128 5.84 -8.75 -13.29
N PHE A 129 5.00 -9.24 -12.37
CA PHE A 129 4.48 -10.62 -12.42
C PHE A 129 2.99 -10.70 -12.73
N ILE A 130 2.28 -9.58 -12.72
CA ILE A 130 0.87 -9.50 -13.07
C ILE A 130 0.71 -9.23 -14.58
N PRO A 131 -0.38 -9.66 -15.24
CA PRO A 131 -0.57 -9.41 -16.67
C PRO A 131 -0.57 -7.92 -17.02
N ASN A 132 -0.95 -7.07 -16.05
CA ASN A 132 -1.09 -5.64 -16.26
C ASN A 132 -0.18 -4.78 -15.36
N TRP A 133 0.86 -4.23 -15.98
CA TRP A 133 1.90 -3.41 -15.34
C TRP A 133 1.41 -2.11 -14.67
N TRP A 134 0.15 -1.69 -14.89
CA TRP A 134 -0.42 -0.49 -14.26
C TRP A 134 -0.29 -0.48 -12.74
N PHE A 135 -0.19 -1.65 -12.08
CA PHE A 135 -0.04 -1.74 -10.63
C PHE A 135 1.14 -0.93 -10.05
N MET A 136 2.14 -0.54 -10.87
CA MET A 136 3.18 0.41 -10.47
C MET A 136 2.64 1.77 -9.98
N LEU A 137 1.44 2.17 -10.41
CA LEU A 137 0.75 3.39 -9.98
C LEU A 137 0.13 3.30 -8.59
N ALA A 138 0.23 2.16 -7.89
CA ALA A 138 -0.29 2.01 -6.54
C ALA A 138 0.27 3.08 -5.57
N GLY A 139 1.51 3.55 -5.78
CA GLY A 139 2.07 4.64 -4.97
C GLY A 139 1.36 5.98 -5.14
N VAL A 140 0.93 6.30 -6.36
CA VAL A 140 0.15 7.52 -6.64
C VAL A 140 -1.21 7.43 -5.94
N ILE A 141 -1.88 6.28 -6.07
CA ILE A 141 -3.16 6.02 -5.42
C ILE A 141 -3.05 6.23 -3.90
N VAL A 142 -2.03 5.65 -3.27
CA VAL A 142 -1.83 5.78 -1.83
C VAL A 142 -1.56 7.24 -1.44
N ALA A 143 -0.68 7.94 -2.16
CA ALA A 143 -0.41 9.34 -1.88
C ALA A 143 -1.70 10.19 -1.95
N LEU A 144 -2.55 9.97 -2.97
CA LEU A 144 -3.84 10.66 -3.09
C LEU A 144 -4.82 10.33 -1.95
N CYS A 145 -4.75 9.13 -1.37
CA CYS A 145 -5.57 8.79 -0.20
C CYS A 145 -5.10 9.47 1.10
N TYR A 146 -3.78 9.65 1.27
CA TYR A 146 -3.21 10.22 2.50
C TYR A 146 -3.07 11.74 2.47
N VAL A 147 -2.91 12.37 1.30
CA VAL A 147 -2.80 13.83 1.15
C VAL A 147 -3.98 14.55 1.82
N PRO A 148 -5.26 14.23 1.54
CA PRO A 148 -6.40 14.85 2.22
C PRO A 148 -6.50 14.48 3.71
N ALA A 149 -6.06 13.28 4.10
CA ALA A 149 -6.07 12.83 5.49
C ALA A 149 -5.07 13.61 6.35
N GLY A 150 -3.95 14.01 5.75
CA GLY A 150 -2.93 14.88 6.34
C GLY A 150 -3.45 16.23 6.83
N PHE A 151 -4.46 16.79 6.14
CA PHE A 151 -5.09 18.05 6.52
C PHE A 151 -5.86 17.94 7.84
N LYS A 152 -6.49 16.79 8.09
CA LYS A 152 -7.33 16.56 9.27
C LYS A 152 -6.56 16.00 10.46
N GLN A 153 -5.26 15.70 10.30
CA GLN A 153 -4.43 14.98 11.27
C GLN A 153 -5.04 13.63 11.73
N ASP A 154 -6.00 13.10 10.96
CA ASP A 154 -6.62 11.79 11.19
C ASP A 154 -6.39 10.92 9.95
N THR A 155 -5.47 9.98 10.10
CA THR A 155 -4.98 9.13 9.00
C THR A 155 -5.84 7.89 8.81
N ARG A 156 -6.84 7.65 9.66
CA ARG A 156 -7.68 6.44 9.62
C ARG A 156 -8.45 6.33 8.31
N ILE A 157 -9.01 7.45 7.84
CA ILE A 157 -9.73 7.49 6.56
C ILE A 157 -8.74 7.23 5.41
N GLY A 158 -7.56 7.86 5.45
CA GLY A 158 -6.50 7.65 4.45
C GLY A 158 -6.03 6.20 4.40
N GLU A 159 -5.89 5.53 5.54
CA GLU A 159 -5.57 4.10 5.65
C GLU A 159 -6.64 3.22 5.01
N LEU A 160 -7.91 3.44 5.34
CA LEU A 160 -9.02 2.66 4.77
C LEU A 160 -9.09 2.85 3.25
N LEU A 161 -9.02 4.09 2.77
CA LEU A 161 -9.04 4.40 1.34
C LEU A 161 -7.83 3.80 0.62
N ALA A 162 -6.62 3.96 1.16
CA ALA A 162 -5.42 3.38 0.58
C ALA A 162 -5.49 1.86 0.48
N GLY A 163 -5.98 1.19 1.54
CA GLY A 163 -6.21 -0.25 1.54
C GLY A 163 -7.21 -0.68 0.47
N GLY A 164 -8.38 -0.05 0.45
CA GLY A 164 -9.44 -0.39 -0.50
C GLY A 164 -9.04 -0.14 -1.95
N CYS A 165 -8.49 1.05 -2.25
CA CYS A 165 -8.06 1.40 -3.60
C CYS A 165 -6.94 0.49 -4.10
N VAL A 166 -5.97 0.11 -3.26
CA VAL A 166 -4.88 -0.81 -3.68
C VAL A 166 -5.42 -2.20 -4.00
N PHE A 167 -6.36 -2.74 -3.22
CA PHE A 167 -6.96 -4.05 -3.50
C PHE A 167 -7.83 -4.03 -4.76
N THR A 168 -8.65 -2.99 -4.93
CA THR A 168 -9.44 -2.81 -6.15
C THR A 168 -8.53 -2.64 -7.37
N PHE A 169 -7.41 -1.95 -7.22
CA PHE A 169 -6.45 -1.80 -8.30
C PHE A 169 -5.74 -3.12 -8.64
N LEU A 170 -5.37 -3.92 -7.64
CA LEU A 170 -4.88 -5.28 -7.86
C LEU A 170 -5.92 -6.10 -8.61
N TRP A 171 -7.19 -6.05 -8.21
CA TRP A 171 -8.30 -6.74 -8.88
C TRP A 171 -8.46 -6.36 -10.35
N TRP A 172 -8.20 -5.10 -10.71
CA TRP A 172 -8.24 -4.67 -12.11
C TRP A 172 -7.00 -5.07 -12.91
N CYS A 173 -5.86 -5.24 -12.23
CA CYS A 173 -4.62 -5.64 -12.88
C CYS A 173 -4.48 -7.16 -13.05
N LEU A 174 -5.21 -7.94 -12.23
CA LEU A 174 -5.43 -9.38 -12.38
C LEU A 174 -6.40 -9.71 -13.52
#